data_AF-A0A4R1WWP7-F1
#
_entry.id   AF-A0A4R1WWP7-F1
#
_cell.length_a   1.000
_cell.length_b   1.000
_cell.length_c   1.000
_cell.angle_alpha   90.00
_cell.angle_beta   90.00
_cell.angle_gamma   90.00
#
_symmetry.space_group_name_H-M   'P 1'
#
loop_
_entity.id
_entity.type
_entity.pdbx_description
1 polymer ?
#
loop_
_entity_poly.entity_id
_entity_poly.type
_entity_poly.pdbx_seq_one_letter_code
_entity_poly.pdbx_strand_id
1 'polypeptide(L)'
;MGEIVVERRSVERVSNPRDAEAALTWQLERVGSTAWQDWTLKFQRMAFGYAHDSGWHDSADALKWLDHHALLHEGAVPRGALVWYQAADRIRVACSLGSGQVVGPLPTGEVGVVLLTDLSTDFVWSDPHFPFAD
;
A
#
# COMPACT_ATOMS: atom_id res chain seq x y z
N MET A 1 6.94 -34.55 26.82
CA MET A 1 6.54 -33.14 26.64
C MET A 1 6.79 -32.83 25.19
N GLY A 2 5.73 -32.78 24.38
CA GLY A 2 5.84 -32.54 22.94
C GLY A 2 5.95 -31.05 22.68
N GLU A 3 7.07 -30.63 22.10
CA GLU A 3 7.27 -29.27 21.61
C GLU A 3 6.36 -29.07 20.40
N ILE A 4 5.34 -28.22 20.55
CA ILE A 4 4.52 -27.76 19.42
C ILE A 4 5.36 -26.73 18.68
N VAL A 5 6.06 -27.17 17.63
CA VAL A 5 6.65 -26.28 16.64
C VAL A 5 5.49 -25.63 15.90
N VAL A 6 5.17 -24.39 16.26
CA VAL A 6 4.26 -23.56 15.47
C VAL A 6 5.04 -23.17 14.22
N GLU A 7 4.85 -23.94 13.14
CA GLU A 7 5.29 -23.53 11.81
C GLU A 7 4.57 -22.23 11.46
N ARG A 8 5.24 -21.10 11.73
CA ARG A 8 4.89 -19.84 11.10
C ARG A 8 5.15 -20.06 9.62
N ARG A 9 4.08 -20.30 8.85
CA ARG A 9 4.11 -20.27 7.39
C ARG A 9 4.72 -18.93 7.00
N SER A 10 6.00 -18.95 6.63
CA SER A 10 6.65 -17.84 5.97
C SER A 10 5.86 -17.60 4.70
N VAL A 11 5.06 -16.54 4.66
CA VAL A 11 4.47 -16.07 3.40
C VAL A 11 5.66 -15.85 2.48
N GLU A 12 5.68 -16.56 1.36
CA GLU A 12 6.76 -16.47 0.38
C GLU A 12 6.95 -14.99 0.03
N ARG A 13 8.19 -14.52 0.07
CA ARG A 13 8.50 -13.12 -0.23
C ARG A 13 8.22 -12.89 -1.70
N VAL A 14 7.00 -12.47 -2.02
CA VAL A 14 6.57 -12.16 -3.38
C VAL A 14 7.42 -11.00 -3.88
N SER A 15 8.20 -11.24 -4.93
CA SER A 15 8.96 -10.19 -5.62
C SER A 15 8.04 -9.47 -6.58
N ASN A 16 7.72 -8.21 -6.29
CA ASN A 16 6.96 -7.36 -7.21
C ASN A 16 7.70 -7.18 -8.56
N PRO A 17 6.98 -7.00 -9.69
CA PRO A 17 7.60 -6.73 -10.99
C PRO A 17 8.51 -5.49 -11.00
N ARG A 18 8.15 -4.45 -10.23
CA ARG A 18 9.04 -3.32 -9.92
C ARG A 18 9.43 -3.34 -8.45
N ASP A 19 10.69 -3.03 -8.18
CA ASP A 19 11.13 -2.74 -6.81
C ASP A 19 10.53 -1.41 -6.31
N ALA A 20 10.75 -1.12 -5.03
CA ALA A 20 10.20 0.06 -4.38
C ALA A 20 10.65 1.38 -5.05
N GLU A 21 11.91 1.50 -5.47
CA GLU A 21 12.40 2.77 -6.05
C GLU A 21 11.87 2.98 -7.46
N ALA A 22 11.79 1.92 -8.28
CA ALA A 22 11.16 1.96 -9.59
C ALA A 22 9.65 2.27 -9.47
N ALA A 23 8.96 1.69 -8.48
CA ALA A 23 7.56 1.98 -8.21
C ALA A 23 7.35 3.43 -7.76
N LEU A 24 8.21 3.96 -6.88
CA LEU A 24 8.14 5.35 -6.43
C LEU A 24 8.44 6.32 -7.58
N THR A 25 9.42 6.03 -8.42
CA THR A 25 9.73 6.83 -9.62
C THR A 25 8.50 6.93 -10.53
N TRP A 26 7.85 5.79 -10.81
CA TRP A 26 6.63 5.74 -11.62
C TRP A 26 5.48 6.59 -11.04
N GLN A 27 5.33 6.61 -9.71
CA GLN A 27 4.31 7.42 -9.03
C GLN A 27 4.64 8.91 -9.09
N LEU A 28 5.91 9.27 -8.87
CA LEU A 28 6.37 10.66 -8.89
C LEU A 28 6.24 11.30 -10.28
N GLU A 29 6.46 10.54 -11.36
CA GLU A 29 6.20 10.98 -12.74
C GLU A 29 4.72 11.33 -13.02
N ARG A 30 3.80 10.90 -12.14
CA ARG A 30 2.35 11.10 -12.30
C ARG A 30 1.79 12.14 -11.36
N VAL A 31 2.62 12.79 -10.54
CA VAL A 31 2.19 13.90 -9.67
C VAL A 31 1.49 14.97 -10.52
N GLY A 32 0.34 15.44 -10.04
CA GLY A 32 -0.57 16.35 -10.74
C GLY A 32 -1.60 15.68 -11.64
N SER A 33 -1.50 14.36 -11.89
CA SER A 33 -2.49 13.64 -12.69
C SER A 33 -3.78 13.42 -11.90
N THR A 34 -4.93 13.73 -12.51
CA THR A 34 -6.27 13.47 -11.94
C THR A 34 -6.88 12.15 -12.41
N ALA A 35 -6.19 11.40 -13.27
CA ALA A 35 -6.71 10.18 -13.90
C ALA A 35 -6.94 9.01 -12.91
N TRP A 36 -6.47 9.14 -11.68
CA TRP A 36 -6.45 8.08 -10.66
C TRP A 36 -7.31 8.38 -9.44
N GLN A 37 -8.13 9.43 -9.51
CA GLN A 37 -9.02 9.83 -8.42
C GLN A 37 -9.88 8.64 -7.95
N ASP A 38 -9.75 8.27 -6.67
CA ASP A 38 -10.43 7.14 -6.03
C ASP A 38 -9.98 5.73 -6.43
N TRP A 39 -8.98 5.60 -7.29
CA TRP A 39 -8.36 4.32 -7.68
C TRP A 39 -7.06 4.06 -6.92
N THR A 40 -7.03 4.33 -5.61
CA THR A 40 -5.79 4.29 -4.80
C THR A 40 -5.11 2.92 -4.83
N LEU A 41 -5.84 1.83 -4.59
CA LEU A 41 -5.29 0.47 -4.62
C LEU A 41 -4.76 0.06 -6.00
N LYS A 42 -5.56 0.31 -7.05
CA LYS A 42 -5.14 0.03 -8.43
C LYS A 42 -3.90 0.82 -8.81
N PHE A 43 -3.82 2.09 -8.43
CA PHE A 43 -2.66 2.94 -8.69
C PHE A 43 -1.40 2.36 -8.06
N GLN A 44 -1.45 1.97 -6.77
CA GLN A 44 -0.31 1.37 -6.10
C GLN A 44 0.12 0.05 -6.75
N ARG A 45 -0.85 -0.82 -7.05
CA ARG A 45 -0.57 -2.07 -7.77
C ARG A 45 0.11 -1.82 -9.12
N MET A 46 -0.40 -0.88 -9.91
CA MET A 46 0.19 -0.54 -11.22
C MET A 46 1.57 0.11 -11.10
N ALA A 47 1.82 0.85 -10.02
CA ALA A 47 3.16 1.36 -9.70
C ALA A 47 4.15 0.22 -9.46
N PHE A 48 3.74 -0.84 -8.78
CA PHE A 48 4.54 -2.05 -8.57
C PHE A 48 4.60 -2.98 -9.81
N GLY A 49 3.92 -2.61 -10.90
CA GLY A 49 4.13 -3.18 -12.23
C GLY A 49 3.15 -4.26 -12.66
N TYR A 50 2.14 -4.56 -11.87
CA TYR A 50 1.10 -5.51 -12.27
C TYR A 50 0.08 -4.87 -13.22
N ALA A 51 -0.38 -5.66 -14.19
CA ALA A 51 -1.33 -5.21 -15.21
C ALA A 51 -2.77 -5.58 -14.85
N HIS A 52 -2.98 -6.73 -14.21
CA HIS A 52 -4.31 -7.29 -13.94
C HIS A 52 -4.79 -7.00 -12.52
N ASP A 53 -6.06 -7.32 -12.26
CA ASP A 53 -6.70 -6.97 -11.00
C ASP A 53 -6.08 -7.69 -9.79
N SER A 54 -6.14 -7.07 -8.62
CA SER A 54 -5.57 -7.63 -7.38
C SER A 54 -6.52 -8.60 -6.68
N GLY A 55 -7.59 -9.07 -7.32
CA GLY A 55 -8.63 -9.93 -6.72
C GLY A 55 -9.46 -9.27 -5.59
N TRP A 56 -8.94 -8.23 -4.95
CA TRP A 56 -9.62 -7.41 -3.94
C TRP A 56 -10.61 -6.45 -4.56
N HIS A 57 -11.75 -6.31 -3.89
CA HIS A 57 -12.83 -5.42 -4.34
C HIS A 57 -12.50 -3.95 -4.06
N ASP A 58 -11.86 -3.68 -2.93
CA ASP A 58 -11.42 -2.34 -2.51
C ASP A 58 -10.26 -2.39 -1.52
N SER A 59 -9.80 -1.21 -1.07
CA SER A 59 -8.71 -1.07 -0.09
C SER A 59 -9.05 -1.66 1.28
N ALA A 60 -10.32 -1.72 1.68
CA ALA A 60 -10.72 -2.25 2.98
C ALA A 60 -10.70 -3.79 2.97
N ASP A 61 -11.07 -4.40 1.85
CA ASP A 61 -10.93 -5.84 1.60
C ASP A 61 -9.45 -6.26 1.63
N ALA A 62 -8.58 -5.51 0.95
CA ALA A 62 -7.14 -5.71 1.00
C ALA A 62 -6.58 -5.59 2.43
N LEU A 63 -6.98 -4.55 3.17
CA LEU A 63 -6.54 -4.34 4.55
C LEU A 63 -6.94 -5.49 5.48
N LYS A 64 -8.19 -5.96 5.39
CA LYS A 64 -8.68 -7.12 6.16
C LYS A 64 -7.90 -8.39 5.85
N TRP A 65 -7.56 -8.60 4.58
CA TRP A 65 -6.75 -9.75 4.18
C TRP A 65 -5.33 -9.66 4.80
N LEU A 66 -4.70 -8.49 4.75
CA LEU A 66 -3.37 -8.27 5.33
C LEU A 66 -3.38 -8.46 6.86
N ASP A 67 -4.41 -7.96 7.53
CA ASP A 67 -4.62 -8.16 8.97
C ASP A 67 -4.74 -9.64 9.32
N HIS A 68 -5.61 -10.35 8.60
CA HIS A 68 -5.83 -11.79 8.79
C HIS A 68 -4.54 -12.62 8.63
N HIS A 69 -3.61 -12.16 7.79
CA HIS A 69 -2.33 -12.81 7.53
C HIS A 69 -1.17 -12.26 8.38
N ALA A 70 -1.44 -11.36 9.34
CA ALA A 70 -0.44 -10.73 10.20
C ALA A 70 0.68 -10.00 9.42
N LEU A 71 0.29 -9.30 8.35
CA LEU A 71 1.18 -8.54 7.45
C LEU A 71 1.13 -7.03 7.69
N LEU A 72 0.44 -6.59 8.75
CA LEU A 72 0.33 -5.19 9.12
C LEU A 72 1.31 -4.83 10.23
N HIS A 73 1.76 -3.58 10.18
CA HIS A 73 2.74 -3.02 11.07
C HIS A 73 2.31 -1.60 11.51
N GLU A 74 2.78 -1.21 12.69
CA GLU A 74 2.57 0.11 13.27
C GLU A 74 3.90 0.90 13.34
N GLY A 75 3.80 2.20 13.65
CA GLY A 75 4.96 3.05 13.93
C GLY A 75 5.61 3.64 12.69
N ALA A 76 6.94 3.72 12.70
CA ALA A 76 7.71 4.39 11.65
C ALA A 76 7.57 3.66 10.32
N VAL A 77 7.03 4.36 9.32
CA VAL A 77 6.77 3.79 7.99
C VAL A 77 8.05 3.84 7.14
N PRO A 78 8.60 2.69 6.70
CA PRO A 78 9.76 2.69 5.82
C PRO A 78 9.40 3.20 4.42
N ARG A 79 10.40 3.75 3.71
CA ARG A 79 10.24 4.15 2.31
C ARG A 79 9.90 2.93 1.45
N GLY A 80 8.93 3.07 0.55
CA GLY A 80 8.46 2.00 -0.33
C GLY A 80 7.35 1.12 0.26
N ALA A 81 7.02 1.26 1.55
CA ALA A 81 5.88 0.56 2.14
C ALA A 81 4.55 1.15 1.69
N LEU A 82 3.51 0.31 1.73
CA LEU A 82 2.14 0.75 1.55
C LEU A 82 1.58 1.23 2.89
N VAL A 83 1.01 2.42 2.88
CA VAL A 83 0.33 3.03 4.03
C VAL A 83 -1.17 2.92 3.81
N TRP A 84 -1.85 2.27 4.74
CA TRP A 84 -3.29 2.10 4.77
C TRP A 84 -3.84 3.04 5.83
N TYR A 85 -4.65 4.01 5.42
CA TYR A 85 -5.12 5.07 6.31
C TYR A 85 -6.61 5.30 6.18
N GLN A 86 -7.26 5.62 7.30
CA GLN A 86 -8.65 6.03 7.31
C GLN A 86 -8.76 7.47 6.82
N ALA A 87 -9.55 7.71 5.78
CA ALA A 87 -9.81 9.04 5.22
C ALA A 87 -11.32 9.24 5.05
N ALA A 88 -11.88 10.19 5.81
CA ALA A 88 -13.30 10.56 5.84
C ALA A 88 -14.25 9.35 5.96
N ASP A 89 -14.60 8.71 4.84
CA ASP A 89 -15.57 7.64 4.70
C ASP A 89 -14.97 6.26 4.38
N ARG A 90 -13.66 6.18 4.05
CA ARG A 90 -13.06 4.92 3.57
C ARG A 90 -11.57 4.77 3.85
N ILE A 91 -11.12 3.53 3.77
CA ILE A 91 -9.69 3.20 3.74
C ILE A 91 -9.12 3.59 2.39
N ARG A 92 -7.99 4.29 2.41
CA ARG A 92 -7.19 4.63 1.23
C ARG A 92 -5.78 4.06 1.40
N VAL A 93 -5.07 3.94 0.29
CA VAL A 93 -3.69 3.45 0.28
C VAL A 93 -2.77 4.39 -0.49
N ALA A 94 -1.58 4.64 0.05
CA ALA A 94 -0.52 5.43 -0.56
C ALA A 94 0.84 4.74 -0.36
N CYS A 95 1.87 5.14 -1.11
CA CYS A 95 3.22 4.61 -0.92
C CYS A 95 4.06 5.60 -0.11
N SER A 96 4.80 5.10 0.87
CA SER A 96 5.69 5.91 1.70
C SER A 96 6.92 6.36 0.93
N LEU A 97 7.22 7.65 1.01
CA LEU A 97 8.49 8.21 0.56
C LEU A 97 9.56 8.17 1.67
N GLY A 98 9.20 7.75 2.88
CA GLY A 98 9.97 7.92 4.09
C GLY A 98 9.70 9.27 4.77
N SER A 99 10.23 9.45 5.98
CA SER A 99 10.14 10.70 6.74
C SER A 99 8.72 11.25 6.93
N GLY A 100 7.72 10.37 7.00
CA GLY A 100 6.31 10.74 7.19
C GLY A 100 5.62 11.29 5.93
N GLN A 101 6.26 11.24 4.76
CA GLN A 101 5.65 11.62 3.49
C GLN A 101 5.13 10.40 2.72
N VAL A 102 4.04 10.60 1.98
CA VAL A 102 3.47 9.59 1.10
C VAL A 102 3.18 10.17 -0.28
N VAL A 103 3.10 9.28 -1.28
CA VAL A 103 2.69 9.58 -2.65
C VAL A 103 1.53 8.68 -3.07
N GLY A 104 0.55 9.26 -3.76
CA GLY A 104 -0.60 8.54 -4.29
C GLY A 104 -1.76 9.46 -4.67
N PRO A 105 -2.89 8.90 -5.14
CA PRO A 105 -4.08 9.68 -5.44
C PRO A 105 -4.67 10.26 -4.16
N LEU A 106 -4.63 11.59 -4.05
CA LEU A 106 -5.10 12.33 -2.89
C LEU A 106 -6.63 12.41 -2.87
N PRO A 107 -7.24 12.68 -1.70
CA PRO A 107 -8.66 13.00 -1.61
C PRO A 107 -9.08 14.23 -2.45
N THR A 108 -8.15 15.15 -2.72
CA THR A 108 -8.36 16.35 -3.55
C THR A 108 -8.52 16.05 -5.04
N GLY A 109 -8.12 14.85 -5.49
CA GLY A 109 -8.36 14.34 -6.84
C GLY A 109 -7.08 14.05 -7.63
N GLU A 110 -6.03 14.83 -7.45
CA GLU A 110 -4.74 14.59 -8.09
C GLU A 110 -3.87 13.56 -7.36
N VAL A 111 -2.96 12.94 -8.10
CA VAL A 111 -1.78 12.29 -7.52
C VAL A 111 -0.89 13.36 -6.92
N GLY A 112 -0.49 13.21 -5.66
CA GLY A 112 0.35 14.20 -4.99
C GLY A 112 1.25 13.60 -3.93
N VAL A 113 2.14 14.45 -3.43
CA VAL A 113 3.02 14.17 -2.29
C VAL A 113 2.55 15.00 -1.11
N VAL A 114 2.34 14.37 0.04
CA VAL A 114 1.80 15.03 1.22
C VAL A 114 2.35 14.41 2.50
N LEU A 115 2.30 15.15 3.59
CA LEU A 115 2.56 14.57 4.91
C LEU A 115 1.42 13.62 5.27
N LEU A 116 1.76 12.44 5.77
CA LEU A 116 0.79 11.45 6.20
C LEU A 116 -0.16 12.00 7.27
N THR A 117 0.36 12.83 8.17
CA THR A 117 -0.41 13.48 9.24
C THR A 117 -1.45 14.47 8.74
N ASP A 118 -1.30 15.00 7.52
CA ASP A 118 -2.31 15.88 6.92
C ASP A 118 -3.47 15.07 6.31
N LEU A 119 -3.24 13.78 6.02
CA LEU A 119 -4.25 12.86 5.53
C LEU A 119 -4.97 12.14 6.67
N SER A 120 -4.23 11.62 7.63
CA SER A 120 -4.77 10.85 8.75
C SER A 120 -3.77 10.69 9.90
N THR A 121 -4.30 10.50 11.10
CA THR A 121 -3.54 10.01 12.27
C THR A 121 -3.82 8.55 12.58
N ASP A 122 -4.77 7.93 11.86
CA ASP A 122 -5.15 6.53 11.97
C ASP A 122 -4.66 5.78 10.73
N PHE A 123 -3.50 5.15 10.86
CA PHE A 123 -2.86 4.41 9.79
C PHE A 123 -2.05 3.23 10.31
N VAL A 124 -1.92 2.23 9.43
CA VAL A 124 -0.99 1.11 9.54
C VAL A 124 -0.22 0.98 8.24
N TRP A 125 0.85 0.19 8.22
CA TRP A 125 1.64 -0.04 7.01
C TRP A 125 1.90 -1.51 6.77
N SER A 126 2.17 -1.87 5.53
CA SER A 126 2.62 -3.20 5.12
C SER A 126 3.75 -3.09 4.10
N ASP A 127 4.53 -4.15 3.95
CA ASP A 127 5.28 -4.35 2.72
C ASP A 127 4.32 -4.33 1.51
N PRO A 128 4.79 -3.92 0.31
CA PRO A 128 3.98 -3.94 -0.89
C PRO A 128 3.72 -5.39 -1.33
N HIS A 129 2.63 -5.96 -0.83
CA HIS A 129 2.23 -7.34 -1.06
C HIS A 129 0.92 -7.39 -1.84
N PHE A 130 0.95 -7.96 -3.05
CA PHE A 130 -0.20 -8.08 -3.95
C PHE A 130 -0.39 -9.55 -4.36
N PRO A 131 -0.98 -10.39 -3.48
CA PRO A 131 -0.95 -11.85 -3.62
C PRO A 131 -1.77 -12.39 -4.80
N PHE A 132 -2.66 -11.58 -5.38
CA PHE A 132 -3.54 -11.99 -6.48
C PHE A 132 -3.26 -11.21 -7.77
N ALA A 133 -2.23 -10.37 -7.80
CA ALA A 133 -1.90 -9.56 -8.96
C ALA A 133 -0.96 -10.33 -9.91
N ASP A 134 -1.14 -10.11 -11.22
CA ASP A 134 -0.34 -10.67 -12.33
C ASP A 134 -0.06 -9.59 -13.40
#